data_AF-A0A8D0U6J1-F1
#
_entry.id   AF-A0A8D0U6J1-F1
#
_cell.length_a   1.000
_cell.length_b   1.000
_cell.length_c   1.000
_cell.angle_alpha   90.00
_cell.angle_beta   90.00
_cell.angle_gamma   90.00
#
_symmetry.space_group_name_H-M   'P 1'
#
loop_
_entity.id
_entity.type
_entity.pdbx_description
1 polymer ?
#
loop_
_entity_poly.entity_id
_entity_poly.type
_entity_poly.pdbx_seq_one_letter_code
_entity_poly.pdbx_strand_id
1 'polypeptide(L)'
;MILACHILLENFTAAIPGHRCWVHILDNDTMSDNATGTLGPDVLLRIYIPLDSNLKPEKCRRFLLPQWQLLHLSGTFPNVTDLDTEPCVDGWVYDQSFFSSTIVTEWDLVCDYQFQKSVAQFLFLAGMLVGGLIYGHFSDRWLVESARWLIITNKPEEGLKELKKVAHRNGMKNDEATLNMEGLRATMQEELEAARTKTTLFDLFRTPILRRRMCLLSFVSKKLRKNK
;
A
#
# COMPACT_ATOMS: atom_id res chain seq x y z
N MET A 1 0.53 -10.86 1.91
CA MET A 1 -0.81 -10.69 2.53
C MET A 1 -1.00 -9.30 3.13
N ILE A 2 -0.11 -8.80 4.01
CA ILE A 2 -0.23 -7.44 4.60
C ILE A 2 -0.22 -6.33 3.52
N LEU A 3 0.62 -6.48 2.49
CA LEU A 3 0.72 -5.51 1.40
C LEU A 3 -0.56 -5.36 0.59
N ALA A 4 -1.25 -6.47 0.30
CA ALA A 4 -2.50 -6.46 -0.44
C ALA A 4 -3.63 -5.79 0.38
N CYS A 5 -3.65 -6.00 1.70
CA CYS A 5 -4.59 -5.33 2.58
C CYS A 5 -4.38 -3.81 2.59
N HIS A 6 -3.13 -3.34 2.58
CA HIS A 6 -2.81 -1.91 2.52
C HIS A 6 -3.30 -1.24 1.22
N ILE A 7 -3.01 -1.86 0.07
CA ILE A 7 -3.41 -1.32 -1.24
C ILE A 7 -4.95 -1.28 -1.36
N LEU A 8 -5.65 -2.30 -0.87
CA LEU A 8 -7.11 -2.30 -0.87
C LEU A 8 -7.66 -1.21 0.06
N LEU A 9 -7.10 -1.06 1.26
CA LEU A 9 -7.55 -0.05 2.22
C LEU A 9 -7.40 1.38 1.68
N GLU A 10 -6.34 1.67 0.93
CA GLU A 10 -6.12 2.98 0.29
C GLU A 10 -7.24 3.32 -0.71
N ASN A 11 -7.74 2.34 -1.47
CA ASN A 11 -8.83 2.58 -2.43
C ASN A 11 -10.13 3.01 -1.75
N PHE A 12 -10.45 2.43 -0.59
CA PHE A 12 -11.67 2.77 0.15
C PHE A 12 -11.53 4.04 0.98
N THR A 13 -10.38 4.26 1.61
CA THR A 13 -10.12 5.45 2.44
C THR A 13 -9.94 6.72 1.62
N ALA A 14 -9.52 6.58 0.35
CA ALA A 14 -9.34 7.68 -0.58
C ALA A 14 -10.40 7.72 -1.69
N ALA A 15 -11.60 7.20 -1.47
CA ALA A 15 -12.70 7.38 -2.42
C ALA A 15 -13.08 8.87 -2.56
N ILE A 16 -13.37 9.33 -3.78
CA ILE A 16 -13.86 10.68 -4.07
C ILE A 16 -15.39 10.61 -4.15
N PRO A 17 -16.14 11.12 -3.15
CA PRO A 17 -17.59 11.19 -3.25
C PRO A 17 -18.03 12.23 -4.29
N GLY A 18 -19.33 12.21 -4.62
CA GLY A 18 -19.93 13.31 -5.38
C GLY A 18 -19.69 14.63 -4.66
N HIS A 19 -19.28 15.67 -5.39
CA HIS A 19 -18.95 16.97 -4.81
C HIS A 19 -19.31 18.10 -5.78
N ARG A 20 -19.48 19.29 -5.21
CA ARG A 20 -19.71 20.56 -5.92
C ARG A 20 -19.00 21.70 -5.18
N CYS A 21 -18.81 22.83 -5.85
CA CYS A 21 -18.41 24.06 -5.18
C CYS A 21 -19.44 24.48 -4.13
N TRP A 22 -18.97 25.04 -3.01
CA TRP A 22 -19.84 25.66 -2.01
C TRP A 22 -20.39 27.01 -2.50
N VAL A 23 -21.65 27.28 -2.17
CA VAL A 23 -22.40 28.47 -2.59
C VAL A 23 -23.04 29.16 -1.38
N HIS A 24 -22.59 30.39 -1.09
CA HIS A 24 -23.04 31.18 0.06
C HIS A 24 -24.56 31.27 0.28
N ILE A 25 -25.38 31.38 -0.78
CA ILE A 25 -26.84 31.54 -0.63
C ILE A 25 -27.56 30.20 -0.43
N LEU A 26 -26.97 29.10 -0.90
CA LEU A 26 -27.57 27.77 -0.80
C LEU A 26 -27.14 27.02 0.45
N ASP A 27 -25.88 27.21 0.85
CA ASP A 27 -25.20 26.37 1.83
C ASP A 27 -24.94 27.10 3.16
N ASN A 28 -25.41 28.34 3.34
CA ASN A 28 -25.35 29.05 4.62
C ASN A 28 -26.57 28.71 5.49
N ASP A 29 -26.33 28.23 6.70
CA ASP A 29 -27.35 27.79 7.67
C ASP A 29 -28.22 28.92 8.26
N THR A 30 -28.00 30.19 7.86
CA THR A 30 -28.84 31.31 8.28
C THR A 30 -30.00 31.58 7.31
N MET A 31 -31.07 30.80 7.50
CA MET A 31 -32.47 31.12 7.18
C MET A 31 -32.89 31.28 5.71
N SER A 32 -33.82 30.42 5.26
CA SER A 32 -34.94 30.87 4.41
C SER A 32 -36.25 30.09 4.65
N ASP A 33 -36.72 30.01 5.90
CA ASP A 33 -38.15 29.75 6.16
C ASP A 33 -38.98 31.04 6.24
N ASN A 34 -38.40 32.23 6.01
CA ASN A 34 -39.10 33.51 6.16
C ASN A 34 -38.76 34.60 5.12
N ALA A 35 -38.55 34.25 3.85
CA ALA A 35 -38.59 35.23 2.75
C ALA A 35 -39.12 34.62 1.44
N THR A 36 -40.40 34.90 1.18
CA THR A 36 -41.00 35.25 -0.11
C THR A 36 -40.41 34.64 -1.40
N GLY A 37 -41.05 33.59 -1.93
CA GLY A 37 -41.00 33.23 -3.36
C GLY A 37 -39.73 32.52 -3.85
N THR A 38 -39.25 31.50 -3.14
CA THR A 38 -37.95 30.86 -3.36
C THR A 38 -37.83 30.11 -4.70
N LEU A 39 -36.85 30.52 -5.50
CA LEU A 39 -36.28 29.73 -6.61
C LEU A 39 -35.83 28.36 -6.08
N GLY A 40 -36.14 27.27 -6.80
CA GLY A 40 -35.70 25.93 -6.41
C GLY A 40 -34.17 25.81 -6.29
N PRO A 41 -33.64 24.97 -5.38
CA PRO A 41 -32.21 24.85 -5.11
C PRO A 41 -31.40 24.45 -6.36
N ASP A 42 -31.98 23.60 -7.21
CA ASP A 42 -31.46 23.18 -8.51
C ASP A 42 -31.41 24.31 -9.55
N VAL A 43 -32.31 25.30 -9.47
CA VAL A 43 -32.26 26.51 -10.30
C VAL A 43 -31.14 27.43 -9.83
N LEU A 44 -31.00 27.59 -8.51
CA LEU A 44 -29.92 28.39 -7.92
C LEU A 44 -28.55 27.80 -8.27
N LEU A 45 -28.37 26.48 -8.20
CA LEU A 45 -27.13 25.82 -8.58
C LEU A 45 -26.68 26.15 -10.01
N ARG A 46 -27.60 26.24 -10.98
CA ARG A 46 -27.28 26.56 -12.39
C ARG A 46 -26.81 28.00 -12.59
N ILE A 47 -27.11 28.90 -11.66
CA ILE A 47 -26.68 30.32 -11.71
C ILE A 47 -25.21 30.46 -11.28
N TYR A 48 -24.77 29.61 -10.34
CA TYR A 48 -23.44 29.70 -9.74
C TYR A 48 -22.44 28.69 -10.34
N ILE A 49 -22.92 27.55 -10.84
CA ILE A 49 -22.08 26.45 -11.32
C ILE A 49 -22.41 26.17 -12.79
N PRO A 50 -21.41 26.22 -13.71
CA PRO A 50 -21.59 25.83 -15.10
C PRO A 50 -22.02 24.36 -15.24
N LEU A 51 -22.61 24.01 -16.38
CA LEU A 51 -22.95 22.63 -16.69
C LEU A 51 -21.82 22.01 -17.51
N ASP A 52 -21.38 20.82 -17.12
CA ASP A 52 -20.48 19.99 -17.93
C ASP A 52 -21.21 19.42 -19.17
N SER A 53 -20.45 18.81 -20.07
CA SER A 53 -20.88 18.12 -21.29
C SER A 53 -22.07 17.17 -21.10
N ASN A 54 -22.25 16.64 -19.89
CA ASN A 54 -23.33 15.72 -19.52
C ASN A 54 -24.57 16.42 -18.95
N LEU A 55 -24.68 17.75 -19.07
CA LEU A 55 -25.74 18.58 -18.49
C LEU A 55 -25.87 18.41 -16.97
N LYS A 56 -24.75 18.12 -16.29
CA LYS A 56 -24.65 18.07 -14.84
C LYS A 56 -23.82 19.25 -14.35
N PRO A 57 -24.01 19.73 -13.12
CA PRO A 57 -23.16 20.77 -12.55
C PRO A 57 -21.69 20.37 -12.65
N GLU A 58 -20.87 21.26 -13.17
CA GLU A 58 -19.42 21.10 -13.22
C GLU A 58 -18.90 20.98 -11.80
N LYS A 59 -18.01 20.02 -11.58
CA LYS A 59 -17.58 19.70 -10.23
C LYS A 59 -16.55 20.69 -9.71
N CYS A 60 -15.65 21.15 -10.58
CA CYS A 60 -14.38 21.78 -10.18
C CYS A 60 -14.32 23.29 -10.35
N ARG A 61 -15.28 23.87 -11.06
CA ARG A 61 -15.29 25.30 -11.39
C ARG A 61 -16.65 25.89 -11.11
N ARG A 62 -16.64 27.20 -10.87
CA ARG A 62 -17.83 28.03 -10.69
C ARG A 62 -17.72 29.29 -11.52
N PHE A 63 -18.83 29.97 -11.70
CA PHE A 63 -18.82 31.30 -12.31
C PHE A 63 -18.21 32.32 -11.35
N LEU A 64 -17.43 33.25 -11.89
CA LEU A 64 -16.85 34.36 -11.15
C LEU A 64 -17.95 35.29 -10.57
N LEU A 65 -19.03 35.48 -11.33
CA LEU A 65 -20.24 36.21 -10.90
C LEU A 65 -21.49 35.36 -11.18
N PRO A 66 -22.54 35.45 -10.34
CA PRO A 66 -23.77 34.71 -10.56
C PRO A 66 -24.44 35.12 -11.87
N GLN A 67 -24.77 34.13 -12.70
CA GLN A 67 -25.37 34.34 -14.01
C GLN A 67 -26.89 34.39 -13.92
N TRP A 68 -27.43 35.43 -13.27
CA TRP A 68 -28.89 35.60 -13.15
C TRP A 68 -29.58 35.69 -14.52
N GLN A 69 -28.85 36.03 -15.59
CA GLN A 69 -29.39 35.99 -16.95
C GLN A 69 -29.89 34.59 -17.36
N LEU A 70 -29.33 33.51 -16.81
CA LEU A 70 -29.77 32.13 -17.09
C LEU A 70 -31.22 31.85 -16.64
N LEU A 71 -31.79 32.68 -15.76
CA LEU A 71 -33.18 32.56 -15.32
C LEU A 71 -34.21 33.03 -16.34
N HIS A 72 -33.80 33.88 -17.29
CA HIS A 72 -34.73 34.64 -18.13
C HIS A 72 -34.71 34.29 -19.62
N LEU A 73 -34.01 33.23 -20.06
CA LEU A 73 -33.91 32.96 -21.50
C LEU A 73 -35.15 32.23 -22.07
N SER A 74 -36.12 33.02 -22.55
CA SER A 74 -37.03 32.69 -23.66
C SER A 74 -36.86 33.67 -24.84
N GLY A 75 -35.66 34.23 -25.04
CA GLY A 75 -35.42 35.17 -26.14
C GLY A 75 -33.95 35.60 -26.26
N THR A 76 -33.36 35.33 -27.42
CA THR A 76 -32.18 35.95 -28.04
C THR A 76 -30.90 36.06 -27.20
N PHE A 77 -29.93 35.17 -27.46
CA PHE A 77 -28.56 35.23 -26.95
C PHE A 77 -27.86 36.52 -27.43
N PRO A 78 -27.46 37.46 -26.54
CA PRO A 78 -26.43 38.41 -26.90
C PRO A 78 -25.10 37.65 -26.93
N ASN A 79 -24.20 38.03 -27.85
CA ASN A 79 -22.88 37.43 -28.03
C ASN A 79 -22.17 37.23 -26.67
N VAL A 80 -22.09 35.96 -26.25
CA VAL A 80 -21.45 35.55 -25.00
C VAL A 80 -19.95 35.78 -25.17
N THR A 81 -19.44 36.89 -24.64
CA THR A 81 -18.05 36.94 -24.16
C THR A 81 -17.89 35.79 -23.18
N ASP A 82 -16.84 34.98 -23.37
CA ASP A 82 -16.52 33.78 -22.59
C ASP A 82 -16.97 33.92 -21.13
N LEU A 83 -17.83 33.01 -20.67
CA LEU A 83 -18.27 33.00 -19.28
C LEU A 83 -17.04 32.76 -18.39
N ASP A 84 -16.65 33.80 -17.65
CA ASP A 84 -15.49 33.74 -16.76
C ASP A 84 -15.77 32.75 -15.63
N THR A 85 -14.96 31.68 -15.59
CA THR A 85 -15.02 30.62 -14.60
C THR A 85 -13.75 30.58 -13.77
N GLU A 86 -13.91 30.43 -12.46
CA GLU A 86 -12.81 30.28 -11.51
C GLU A 86 -12.86 28.91 -10.81
N PRO A 87 -11.74 28.39 -10.28
CA PRO A 87 -11.76 27.25 -9.38
C PRO A 87 -12.58 27.54 -8.12
N CYS A 88 -13.13 26.51 -7.47
CA CYS A 88 -13.88 26.70 -6.22
C CYS A 88 -12.93 27.23 -5.12
N VAL A 89 -13.09 28.50 -4.71
CA VAL A 89 -12.27 29.11 -3.64
C VAL A 89 -12.94 29.07 -2.27
N ASP A 90 -14.28 29.02 -2.23
CA ASP A 90 -15.05 29.06 -0.97
C ASP A 90 -15.31 27.66 -0.37
N GLY A 91 -14.55 26.66 -0.80
CA GLY A 91 -14.65 25.28 -0.32
C GLY A 91 -15.63 24.40 -1.12
N TRP A 92 -15.93 23.23 -0.56
CA TRP A 92 -16.60 22.12 -1.24
C TRP A 92 -17.77 21.57 -0.43
N VAL A 93 -18.82 21.15 -1.13
CA VAL A 93 -19.92 20.38 -0.53
C VAL A 93 -19.87 18.96 -1.06
N TYR A 94 -19.70 18.01 -0.15
CA TYR A 94 -19.60 16.58 -0.45
C TYR A 94 -20.92 15.85 -0.18
N ASP A 95 -21.24 14.90 -1.05
CA ASP A 95 -22.33 13.95 -0.85
C ASP A 95 -21.91 12.88 0.16
N GLN A 96 -22.55 12.90 1.33
CA GLN A 96 -22.26 12.00 2.45
C GLN A 96 -23.11 10.71 2.44
N SER A 97 -23.85 10.43 1.37
CA SER A 97 -24.74 9.25 1.27
C SER A 97 -24.01 7.91 1.41
N PHE A 98 -22.79 7.80 0.88
CA PHE A 98 -21.99 6.56 0.91
C PHE A 98 -20.88 6.59 1.95
N PHE A 99 -20.24 7.75 2.15
CA PHE A 99 -19.08 7.91 3.02
C PHE A 99 -19.28 9.17 3.86
N SER A 100 -19.26 9.02 5.19
CA SER A 100 -19.36 10.16 6.11
C SER A 100 -18.10 11.02 6.09
N SER A 101 -16.92 10.40 5.97
CA SER A 101 -15.64 11.09 5.82
C SER A 101 -14.63 10.20 5.08
N THR A 102 -13.86 10.80 4.18
CA THR A 102 -12.73 10.16 3.50
C THR A 102 -11.51 11.09 3.59
N ILE A 103 -10.30 10.57 3.35
CA ILE A 103 -9.10 11.40 3.33
C ILE A 103 -9.19 12.52 2.28
N VAL A 104 -10.03 12.32 1.25
CA VAL A 104 -10.28 13.32 0.22
C VAL A 104 -11.14 14.47 0.76
N THR A 105 -12.20 14.16 1.51
CA THR A 105 -13.11 15.19 2.06
C THR A 105 -12.50 15.91 3.25
N GLU A 106 -11.57 15.29 3.98
CA GLU A 106 -10.90 15.91 5.13
C GLU A 106 -9.83 16.92 4.70
N TRP A 107 -9.17 16.68 3.57
CA TRP A 107 -8.05 17.51 3.06
C TRP A 107 -8.37 18.24 1.75
N ASP A 108 -9.62 18.24 1.31
CA ASP A 108 -10.10 18.83 0.05
C ASP A 108 -9.24 18.46 -1.18
N LEU A 109 -8.91 17.17 -1.30
CA LEU A 109 -8.02 16.62 -2.32
C LEU A 109 -8.76 16.33 -3.64
N VAL A 110 -9.39 17.37 -4.17
CA VAL A 110 -10.28 17.30 -5.32
C VAL A 110 -9.75 18.17 -6.46
N CYS A 111 -10.13 17.87 -7.70
CA CYS A 111 -9.79 18.64 -8.89
C CYS A 111 -8.27 18.81 -9.09
N ASP A 112 -7.68 19.94 -8.72
CA ASP A 112 -6.25 20.22 -8.89
C ASP A 112 -5.37 19.24 -8.11
N TYR A 113 -5.84 18.73 -6.97
CA TYR A 113 -5.07 17.82 -6.11
C TYR A 113 -5.39 16.34 -6.32
N GLN A 114 -6.19 15.99 -7.34
CA GLN A 114 -6.58 14.59 -7.59
C GLN A 114 -5.38 13.68 -7.89
N PHE A 115 -4.28 14.24 -8.43
CA PHE A 115 -3.07 13.49 -8.78
C PHE A 115 -2.27 13.01 -7.56
N GLN A 116 -2.52 13.56 -6.38
CA GLN A 116 -1.75 13.24 -5.17
C GLN A 116 -1.80 11.75 -4.84
N LYS A 117 -2.93 11.06 -5.11
CA LYS A 117 -3.05 9.61 -4.91
C LYS A 117 -2.07 8.83 -5.78
N SER A 118 -1.99 9.19 -7.06
CA SER A 118 -1.08 8.56 -8.01
C SER A 118 0.38 8.78 -7.60
N VAL A 119 0.71 9.98 -7.09
CA VAL A 119 2.05 10.29 -6.59
C VAL A 119 2.38 9.46 -5.34
N ALA A 120 1.48 9.37 -4.36
CA ALA A 120 1.68 8.57 -3.15
C ALA A 120 1.89 7.08 -3.50
N GLN A 121 1.06 6.53 -4.39
CA GLN A 121 1.19 5.15 -4.83
C GLN A 121 2.50 4.90 -5.60
N PHE A 122 2.90 5.83 -6.46
CA PHE A 122 4.18 5.75 -7.17
C PHE A 122 5.36 5.75 -6.19
N LEU A 123 5.38 6.69 -5.24
CA LEU A 123 6.42 6.78 -4.21
C LEU A 123 6.49 5.50 -3.37
N PHE A 124 5.33 4.95 -2.99
CA PHE A 124 5.27 3.69 -2.25
C PHE A 124 5.84 2.51 -3.03
N LEU A 125 5.43 2.33 -4.30
CA LEU A 125 5.94 1.27 -5.17
C LEU A 125 7.43 1.43 -5.46
N ALA A 126 7.89 2.66 -5.72
CA ALA A 126 9.30 2.96 -5.91
C ALA A 126 10.13 2.67 -4.65
N GLY A 127 9.63 3.06 -3.48
CA GLY A 127 10.26 2.77 -2.20
C GLY A 127 10.39 1.27 -1.94
N MET A 128 9.37 0.48 -2.27
CA MET A 128 9.44 -0.98 -2.18
C MET A 128 10.47 -1.59 -3.13
N LEU A 129 10.55 -1.10 -4.38
CA LEU A 129 11.53 -1.58 -5.35
C LEU A 129 12.95 -1.32 -4.84
N VAL A 130 13.24 -0.09 -4.43
CA VAL A 130 14.55 0.30 -3.91
C VAL A 130 14.88 -0.46 -2.62
N GLY A 131 13.93 -0.58 -1.70
CA GLY A 131 14.09 -1.33 -0.46
C GLY A 131 14.38 -2.82 -0.72
N GLY A 132 13.70 -3.42 -1.69
CA GLY A 132 13.93 -4.81 -2.10
C GLY A 132 15.32 -5.02 -2.71
N LEU A 133 15.79 -4.09 -3.55
CA LEU A 133 17.13 -4.16 -4.14
C LEU A 133 18.22 -4.01 -3.08
N ILE A 134 18.07 -3.06 -2.16
CA ILE A 134 19.01 -2.85 -1.05
C ILE A 134 19.03 -4.09 -0.15
N TYR A 135 17.86 -4.52 0.34
CA TYR A 135 17.79 -5.67 1.24
C TYR A 135 18.25 -6.96 0.57
N GLY A 136 17.92 -7.17 -0.71
CA GLY A 136 18.44 -8.28 -1.51
C GLY A 136 19.96 -8.24 -1.63
N HIS A 137 20.55 -7.10 -1.99
CA HIS A 137 21.99 -6.95 -2.10
C HIS A 137 22.72 -7.18 -0.76
N PHE A 138 22.17 -6.64 0.33
CA PHE A 138 22.72 -6.88 1.66
C PHE A 138 22.55 -8.34 2.09
N SER A 139 21.40 -8.95 1.80
CA SER A 139 21.14 -10.37 2.05
C SER A 139 22.17 -11.23 1.33
N ASP A 140 22.40 -11.04 0.04
CA ASP A 140 23.34 -11.86 -0.75
C ASP A 140 24.79 -11.68 -0.30
N ARG A 141 25.14 -10.50 0.23
CA ARG A 141 26.50 -10.20 0.70
C ARG A 141 26.76 -10.60 2.15
N TRP A 142 25.74 -10.54 3.01
CA TRP A 142 25.86 -10.82 4.46
C TRP A 142 25.38 -12.21 4.84
N LEU A 143 24.40 -12.77 4.14
CA LEU A 143 24.08 -14.19 4.20
C LEU A 143 25.12 -14.93 3.38
N VAL A 144 26.31 -15.06 3.95
CA VAL A 144 27.31 -16.05 3.53
C VAL A 144 26.57 -17.35 3.23
N GLU A 145 26.72 -17.87 2.01
CA GLU A 145 26.16 -19.19 1.67
C GLU A 145 26.54 -20.15 2.79
N SER A 146 25.54 -20.77 3.41
CA SER A 146 25.83 -21.60 4.59
C SER A 146 26.88 -22.65 4.21
N ALA A 147 27.89 -22.86 5.05
CA ALA A 147 28.93 -23.85 4.78
C ALA A 147 28.32 -25.22 4.41
N ARG A 148 27.19 -25.55 5.06
CA ARG A 148 26.39 -26.73 4.76
C ARG A 148 25.87 -26.78 3.32
N TRP A 149 25.36 -25.68 2.77
CA TRP A 149 24.89 -25.62 1.38
C TRP A 149 26.03 -25.86 0.40
N LEU A 150 27.16 -25.15 0.58
CA LEU A 150 28.37 -25.32 -0.24
C LEU A 150 28.89 -26.76 -0.24
N ILE A 151 28.89 -27.38 0.94
CA ILE A 151 29.27 -28.79 1.15
C ILE A 151 28.33 -29.73 0.40
N ILE A 152 27.01 -29.50 0.44
CA ILE A 152 26.00 -30.34 -0.24
C ILE A 152 26.04 -30.15 -1.76
N THR A 153 26.34 -28.95 -2.26
CA THR A 153 26.44 -28.65 -3.70
C THR A 153 27.77 -29.08 -4.33
N ASN A 154 28.53 -29.96 -3.67
CA ASN A 154 29.83 -30.45 -4.14
C ASN A 154 30.91 -29.36 -4.31
N LYS A 155 30.87 -28.30 -3.50
CA LYS A 155 31.91 -27.25 -3.40
C LYS A 155 32.54 -27.21 -1.98
N PRO A 156 33.18 -28.30 -1.53
CA PRO A 156 33.68 -28.41 -0.15
C PRO A 156 34.81 -27.41 0.17
N GLU A 157 35.59 -27.00 -0.83
CA GLU A 157 36.69 -26.03 -0.71
C GLU A 157 36.19 -24.66 -0.21
N GLU A 158 35.14 -24.14 -0.85
CA GLU A 158 34.50 -22.86 -0.47
C GLU A 158 33.84 -22.98 0.90
N GLY A 159 33.16 -24.11 1.17
CA GLY A 159 32.56 -24.38 2.48
C GLY A 159 33.58 -24.39 3.62
N LEU A 160 34.76 -25.00 3.41
CA LEU A 160 35.85 -25.04 4.39
C LEU A 160 36.38 -23.63 4.69
N LYS A 161 36.53 -22.80 3.66
CA LYS A 161 36.96 -21.39 3.80
C LYS A 161 36.00 -20.60 4.68
N GLU A 162 34.69 -20.78 4.49
CA GLU A 162 33.68 -20.11 5.33
C GLU A 162 33.66 -20.66 6.76
N LEU A 163 33.83 -21.96 6.96
CA LEU A 163 33.97 -22.56 8.30
C LEU A 163 35.18 -21.99 9.04
N LYS A 164 36.33 -21.85 8.39
CA LYS A 164 37.53 -21.23 8.98
C LYS A 164 37.30 -19.76 9.36
N LYS A 165 36.64 -18.97 8.52
CA LYS A 165 36.27 -17.58 8.85
C LYS A 165 35.38 -17.49 10.10
N VAL A 166 34.42 -18.40 10.25
CA VAL A 166 33.55 -18.46 11.44
C VAL A 166 34.32 -18.95 12.67
N ALA A 167 35.17 -19.97 12.52
CA ALA A 167 36.03 -20.48 13.60
C ALA A 167 36.95 -19.40 14.16
N HIS A 168 37.57 -18.59 13.29
CA HIS A 168 38.40 -17.46 13.68
C HIS A 168 37.59 -16.37 14.41
N ARG A 169 36.39 -16.02 13.92
CA ARG A 169 35.48 -15.09 14.61
C ARG A 169 35.08 -15.57 16.01
N ASN A 170 34.99 -16.88 16.21
CA ASN A 170 34.67 -17.50 17.49
C ASN A 170 35.90 -17.78 18.36
N GLY A 171 37.11 -17.38 17.94
CA GLY A 171 38.34 -17.52 18.73
C GLY A 171 38.88 -18.95 18.86
N MET A 172 38.58 -19.84 17.91
CA MET A 172 39.16 -21.19 17.88
C MET A 172 40.68 -21.12 17.61
N LYS A 173 41.49 -21.72 18.49
CA LYS A 173 42.96 -21.64 18.43
C LYS A 173 43.64 -22.77 17.63
N ASN A 174 42.88 -23.81 17.24
CA ASN A 174 43.35 -25.00 16.52
C ASN A 174 42.50 -25.30 15.26
N ASP A 175 41.99 -24.26 14.62
CA ASP A 175 41.07 -24.37 13.47
C ASP A 175 41.70 -25.12 12.29
N GLU A 176 43.00 -24.98 12.04
CA GLU A 176 43.67 -25.62 10.90
C GLU A 176 43.85 -27.14 11.06
N ALA A 177 44.04 -27.62 12.29
CA ALA A 177 44.17 -29.04 12.60
C ALA A 177 42.81 -29.75 12.66
N THR A 178 41.74 -29.04 13.01
CA THR A 178 40.38 -29.60 13.13
C THR A 178 39.55 -29.45 11.85
N LEU A 179 39.76 -28.39 11.05
CA LEU A 179 39.03 -28.09 9.82
C LEU A 179 39.92 -28.26 8.59
N ASN A 180 40.12 -29.52 8.19
CA ASN A 180 40.82 -29.91 6.96
C ASN A 180 39.87 -30.63 5.97
N MET A 181 40.32 -30.81 4.73
CA MET A 181 39.51 -31.44 3.68
C MET A 181 39.22 -32.91 3.96
N GLU A 182 40.12 -33.61 4.63
CA GLU A 182 39.98 -35.04 4.92
C GLU A 182 38.95 -35.28 6.03
N GLY A 183 39.01 -34.53 7.13
CA GLY A 183 38.03 -34.53 8.20
C GLY A 183 36.66 -34.05 7.73
N LEU A 184 36.61 -33.07 6.82
CA LEU A 184 35.36 -32.64 6.20
C LEU A 184 34.73 -33.76 5.34
N ARG A 185 35.53 -34.46 4.53
CA ARG A 185 35.04 -35.60 3.74
C ARG A 185 34.62 -36.78 4.60
N ALA A 186 35.36 -37.08 5.67
CA ALA A 186 35.02 -38.13 6.63
C ALA A 186 33.69 -37.84 7.34
N THR A 187 33.51 -36.62 7.84
CA THR A 187 32.23 -36.21 8.47
C THR A 187 31.07 -36.18 7.47
N MET A 188 31.28 -35.77 6.22
CA MET A 188 30.27 -35.89 5.17
C MET A 188 29.87 -37.35 4.92
N GLN A 189 30.85 -38.26 4.85
CA GLN A 189 30.61 -39.68 4.61
C GLN A 189 29.87 -40.31 5.79
N GLU A 190 30.27 -40.00 7.02
CA GLU A 190 29.61 -40.44 8.25
C GLU A 190 28.15 -39.95 8.31
N GLU A 191 27.89 -38.67 8.03
CA GLU A 191 26.53 -38.11 7.99
C GLU A 191 25.69 -38.70 6.84
N LEU A 192 26.31 -38.97 5.68
CA LEU A 192 25.65 -39.59 4.54
C LEU A 192 25.25 -41.03 4.86
N GLU A 193 26.13 -41.81 5.50
CA GLU A 193 25.85 -43.18 5.94
C GLU A 193 24.84 -43.22 7.08
N ALA A 194 24.90 -42.28 8.02
CA ALA A 194 23.91 -42.10 9.08
C ALA A 194 22.53 -41.72 8.52
N ALA A 195 22.48 -40.91 7.46
CA ALA A 195 21.24 -40.57 6.77
C ALA A 195 20.69 -41.74 5.95
N ARG A 196 21.56 -42.52 5.30
CA ARG A 196 21.18 -43.71 4.51
C ARG A 196 20.62 -44.83 5.38
N THR A 197 21.12 -44.93 6.62
CA THR A 197 20.68 -45.95 7.59
C THR A 197 19.41 -45.54 8.36
N LYS A 198 19.02 -44.26 8.32
CA LYS A 198 17.84 -43.75 9.05
C LYS A 198 16.97 -42.90 8.13
N THR A 199 15.99 -43.52 7.48
CA THR A 199 14.65 -42.92 7.39
C THR A 199 13.67 -43.83 6.66
N THR A 200 12.76 -44.44 7.43
CA THR A 200 11.43 -44.81 6.90
C THR A 200 10.46 -43.68 7.25
N LEU A 201 9.48 -43.36 6.39
CA LEU A 201 8.46 -42.32 6.66
C LEU A 201 7.78 -42.46 8.05
N PHE A 202 7.73 -43.69 8.58
CA PHE A 202 7.18 -44.01 9.90
C PHE A 202 8.05 -43.50 11.09
N ASP A 203 9.37 -43.38 10.90
CA ASP A 203 10.30 -42.90 11.95
C ASP A 203 10.14 -41.41 12.26
N LEU A 204 9.58 -40.64 11.30
CA LEU A 204 9.23 -39.23 11.46
C LEU A 204 8.17 -39.02 12.55
N PHE A 205 7.25 -39.98 12.69
CA PHE A 205 6.20 -39.95 13.70
C PHE A 205 6.61 -40.64 15.00
N ARG A 206 7.61 -41.52 14.97
CA ARG A 206 8.04 -42.33 16.13
C ARG A 206 9.03 -41.60 17.04
N THR A 207 9.78 -40.63 16.53
CA THR A 207 10.75 -39.84 17.31
C THR A 207 10.04 -38.73 18.12
N PRO A 208 10.03 -38.81 19.46
CA PRO A 208 9.27 -37.89 20.30
C PRO A 208 9.76 -36.44 20.22
N ILE A 209 11.05 -36.23 19.92
CA ILE A 209 11.65 -34.90 19.74
C ILE A 209 11.14 -34.21 18.47
N LEU A 210 11.04 -34.95 17.34
CA LEU A 210 10.53 -34.40 16.08
C LEU A 210 9.03 -34.11 16.18
N ARG A 211 8.26 -34.99 16.83
CA ARG A 211 6.84 -34.75 17.11
C ARG A 211 6.65 -33.49 17.96
N ARG A 212 7.42 -33.32 19.04
CA ARG A 212 7.34 -32.13 19.90
C ARG A 212 7.72 -30.86 19.15
N ARG A 213 8.75 -30.87 18.29
CA ARG A 213 9.11 -29.72 17.44
C ARG A 213 8.04 -29.43 16.39
N MET A 214 7.45 -30.44 15.75
CA MET A 214 6.36 -30.28 14.78
C MET A 214 5.08 -29.74 15.45
N CYS A 215 4.75 -30.23 16.65
CA CYS A 215 3.67 -29.69 17.47
C CYS A 215 3.96 -28.24 17.89
N LEU A 216 5.17 -27.93 18.36
CA LEU A 216 5.53 -26.56 18.75
C LEU A 216 5.47 -25.60 17.56
N LEU A 217 5.89 -26.01 16.36
CA LEU A 217 5.77 -25.20 15.14
C LEU A 217 4.29 -24.96 14.75
N SER A 218 3.42 -25.96 14.93
CA SER A 218 1.97 -25.80 14.73
C SER A 218 1.29 -24.96 15.82
N PHE A 219 1.78 -25.00 17.06
CA PHE A 219 1.33 -24.11 18.14
C PHE A 219 1.84 -22.67 17.98
N VAL A 220 3.09 -22.47 17.59
CA VAL A 220 3.69 -21.14 17.33
C VAL A 220 3.03 -20.50 16.11
N SER A 221 2.80 -21.25 15.02
CA SER A 221 2.06 -20.74 13.86
C SER A 221 0.59 -20.44 14.18
N LYS A 222 -0.07 -21.23 15.06
CA LYS A 222 -1.40 -20.89 15.58
C LYS A 222 -1.39 -19.68 16.52
N LYS A 223 -0.37 -19.52 17.37
CA LYS A 223 -0.20 -18.38 18.29
C LYS A 223 0.08 -17.08 17.52
N LEU A 224 0.94 -17.13 16.50
CA LEU A 224 1.20 -16.01 15.59
C LEU A 224 -0.04 -15.63 14.76
N ARG A 225 -0.93 -16.59 14.46
CA ARG A 225 -2.21 -16.34 13.79
C ARG A 225 -3.31 -15.82 14.73
N LYS A 226 -3.12 -15.91 16.05
CA LYS A 226 -4.07 -15.43 17.08
C LYS A 226 -3.68 -14.08 17.70
N ASN A 227 -2.45 -13.63 17.45
CA ASN A 227 -1.91 -12.31 17.84
C ASN A 227 -1.89 -11.32 16.66
N LYS A 228 -2.67 -11.61 15.61
CA LYS A 228 -2.99 -10.72 14.51
C LYS A 228 -4.50 -10.74 14.35
#